data_AF-D7M1E4-F1
#
_entry.id   AF-D7M1E4-F1
#
_cell.length_a   1.000
_cell.length_b   1.000
_cell.length_c   1.000
_cell.angle_alpha   90.00
_cell.angle_beta   90.00
_cell.angle_gamma   90.00
#
_symmetry.space_group_name_H-M   'P 1'
#
loop_
_entity.id
_entity.type
_entity.pdbx_description
1 polymer ?
#
loop_
_entity_poly.entity_id
_entity_poly.type
_entity_poly.pdbx_seq_one_letter_code
_entity_poly.pdbx_strand_id
1 'polypeptide(L)'
;MDLGHSVANHLLQAESDDTGNHVLISNMYAADAKWEGVMELRNLMKKREMKKPAGCSWLEVDGQRNVFVSGDCSHPRRDSIFDLVNALYLQMKEPVVF
;
A
#
# COMPACT_ATOMS: atom_id res chain seq x y z
N MET A 1 13.91 17.47 -10.59
CA MET A 1 13.90 16.66 -9.35
C MET A 1 14.19 17.48 -8.09
N ASP A 2 14.84 18.64 -8.21
CA ASP A 2 15.32 19.41 -7.05
C ASP A 2 14.21 20.04 -6.21
N LEU A 3 13.13 20.54 -6.84
CA LEU A 3 11.98 21.08 -6.11
C LEU A 3 11.33 20.02 -5.22
N GLY A 4 11.19 18.80 -5.74
CA GLY A 4 10.63 17.69 -4.98
C GLY A 4 11.47 17.35 -3.74
N HIS A 5 12.80 17.31 -3.88
CA HIS A 5 13.70 17.06 -2.75
C HIS A 5 13.68 18.21 -1.73
N SER A 6 13.59 19.46 -2.19
CA SER A 6 13.47 20.63 -1.32
C SER A 6 12.17 20.58 -0.51
N VAL A 7 11.03 20.34 -1.16
CA VAL A 7 9.73 20.20 -0.49
C VAL A 7 9.71 19.01 0.47
N ALA A 8 10.28 17.87 0.07
CA ALA A 8 10.45 16.70 0.93
C ALA A 8 11.23 17.02 2.22
N ASN A 9 12.36 17.71 2.10
CA ASN A 9 13.17 18.11 3.27
C ASN A 9 12.41 19.08 4.18
N HIS A 10 11.66 20.02 3.61
CA HIS A 10 10.82 20.92 4.41
C HIS A 10 9.70 20.18 5.13
N LEU A 11 9.05 19.21 4.48
CA LEU A 11 8.01 18.38 5.12
C LEU A 11 8.57 17.53 6.27
N LEU A 12 9.75 16.93 6.10
CA LEU A 12 10.41 16.18 7.18
C LEU A 12 10.78 17.06 8.38
N GLN A 13 11.06 18.34 8.16
CA GLN A 13 11.38 19.30 9.21
C GLN A 13 10.13 19.90 9.87
N ALA A 14 9.04 20.09 9.11
CA ALA A 14 7.81 20.74 9.58
C ALA A 14 6.84 19.78 10.27
N GLU A 15 6.75 18.53 9.81
CA GLU A 15 5.77 17.54 10.31
C GLU A 15 6.45 16.20 10.60
N SER A 16 6.64 15.88 11.88
CA SER A 16 7.47 14.74 12.28
C SER A 16 6.81 13.36 12.11
N ASP A 17 5.47 13.27 12.06
CA ASP A 17 4.76 11.99 12.20
C ASP A 17 3.72 11.68 11.10
N ASP A 18 3.65 12.48 10.02
CA ASP A 18 2.79 12.07 8.90
C ASP A 18 3.43 10.92 8.11
N THR A 19 2.76 9.77 8.15
CA THR A 19 3.22 8.56 7.47
C THR A 19 3.10 8.67 5.95
N GLY A 20 2.16 9.48 5.45
CA GLY A 20 2.00 9.76 4.02
C GLY A 20 3.22 10.42 3.41
N ASN A 21 3.70 11.50 4.04
CA ASN A 21 4.88 12.26 3.65
C ASN A 21 6.12 11.37 3.58
N HIS A 22 6.37 10.56 4.61
CA HIS A 22 7.51 9.63 4.61
C HIS A 22 7.43 8.59 3.47
N VAL A 23 6.24 8.09 3.15
CA VAL A 23 6.05 7.18 2.01
C VAL A 23 6.33 7.89 0.68
N LEU A 24 5.85 9.12 0.50
CA LEU A 24 6.08 9.90 -0.72
C LEU A 24 7.57 10.16 -0.94
N ILE A 25 8.29 10.58 0.10
CA ILE A 25 9.73 10.85 0.02
C ILE A 25 10.51 9.56 -0.25
N SER A 26 10.14 8.44 0.39
CA SER A 26 10.74 7.13 0.10
C SER A 26 10.55 6.76 -1.37
N ASN A 27 9.38 7.03 -1.96
CA ASN A 27 9.12 6.74 -3.36
C ASN A 27 9.93 7.63 -4.30
N MET A 28 10.16 8.90 -3.92
CA MET A 28 11.02 9.80 -4.68
C MET A 28 12.48 9.33 -4.68
N TYR A 29 13.01 8.91 -3.53
CA TYR A 29 14.34 8.28 -3.48
C TYR A 29 14.41 7.00 -4.32
N ALA A 30 13.34 6.17 -4.30
CA ALA A 30 13.30 4.96 -5.12
C ALA A 30 13.27 5.26 -6.63
N ALA A 31 12.51 6.27 -7.05
CA ALA A 31 12.45 6.71 -8.45
C ALA A 31 13.83 7.16 -8.99
N ASP A 32 14.65 7.73 -8.11
CA ASP A 32 16.02 8.17 -8.42
C ASP A 32 17.09 7.08 -8.16
N ALA A 33 16.67 5.85 -7.85
CA ALA A 33 17.56 4.73 -7.46
C ALA A 33 18.47 5.03 -6.24
N LYS A 34 18.08 5.98 -5.38
CA LYS A 34 18.79 6.34 -4.13
C LYS A 34 18.38 5.41 -2.99
N TRP A 35 18.79 4.14 -3.08
CA TRP A 35 18.39 3.09 -2.14
C TRP A 35 18.82 3.34 -0.69
N GLU A 36 19.91 4.07 -0.47
CA GLU A 36 20.37 4.44 0.87
C GLU A 36 19.36 5.34 1.57
N GLY A 37 18.88 6.39 0.89
CA GLY A 37 17.81 7.26 1.42
C GLY A 37 16.49 6.51 1.65
N VAL A 38 16.16 5.54 0.78
CA VAL A 38 15.01 4.63 1.01
C VAL A 38 15.18 3.84 2.31
N MET A 39 16.37 3.30 2.56
CA MET A 39 16.67 2.51 3.74
C MET A 39 16.66 3.35 5.02
N GLU A 40 17.28 4.53 4.99
CA GLU A 40 17.30 5.49 6.10
C GLU A 40 15.87 5.88 6.51
N LEU A 41 15.03 6.22 5.54
CA LEU A 41 13.67 6.66 5.81
C LEU A 41 12.80 5.52 6.34
N ARG A 42 12.95 4.29 5.80
CA ARG A 42 12.26 3.11 6.34
C ARG A 42 12.69 2.77 7.76
N ASN A 43 13.98 2.92 8.08
CA ASN A 43 14.49 2.72 9.44
C ASN A 43 13.98 3.78 10.40
N LEU A 44 13.89 5.04 9.96
CA LEU A 44 13.29 6.12 10.75
C LEU A 44 11.83 5.82 11.08
N MET A 45 11.03 5.47 10.07
CA MET A 45 9.62 5.09 10.25
C MET A 45 9.47 3.92 11.22
N LYS A 46 10.34 2.89 11.12
CA LYS A 46 10.34 1.75 12.04
C LYS A 46 10.67 2.17 13.48
N LYS A 47 11.70 3.02 13.68
CA LYS A 47 12.10 3.52 14.99
C LYS A 47 11.02 4.35 15.67
N ARG A 48 10.22 5.07 14.89
CA ARG A 48 9.08 5.88 15.35
C ARG A 48 7.75 5.11 15.39
N GLU A 49 7.79 3.80 15.17
CA GLU A 49 6.59 2.94 15.09
C GLU A 49 5.53 3.43 14.09
N MET A 50 5.95 4.17 13.06
CA MET A 50 5.08 4.71 12.03
C MET A 50 4.63 3.57 11.12
N LYS A 51 3.31 3.37 11.05
CA LYS A 51 2.70 2.33 10.22
C LYS A 51 1.82 2.99 9.19
N LYS A 52 2.12 2.73 7.91
CA LYS A 52 1.18 3.09 6.84
C LYS A 52 -0.11 2.32 7.09
N PRO A 53 -1.28 2.98 7.08
CA PRO A 53 -2.55 2.27 7.13
C PRO A 53 -2.58 1.21 6.04
N ALA A 54 -2.96 -0.02 6.41
CA ALA A 54 -3.17 -1.06 5.43
C ALA A 54 -4.27 -0.61 4.45
N GLY A 55 -4.09 -0.92 3.16
CA GLY A 55 -5.17 -0.72 2.21
C GLY A 55 -6.39 -1.52 2.65
N CYS A 56 -7.56 -0.89 2.66
CA CYS A 56 -8.81 -1.59 2.94
C CYS A 56 -9.82 -1.31 1.83
N SER A 57 -10.61 -2.33 1.50
CA SER A 57 -11.83 -2.21 0.73
C SER A 57 -12.96 -2.88 1.50
N TRP A 58 -14.20 -2.58 1.13
CA TRP A 58 -15.35 -3.27 1.70
C TRP A 58 -16.47 -3.34 0.70
N LEU A 59 -17.35 -4.30 0.89
CA LEU A 59 -18.61 -4.40 0.16
C LEU A 59 -19.75 -4.73 1.13
N GLU A 60 -20.95 -4.30 0.79
CA GLU A 60 -22.15 -4.51 1.60
C GLU A 60 -23.06 -5.53 0.91
N VAL A 61 -23.39 -6.60 1.62
CA VAL A 61 -24.28 -7.67 1.15
C VAL A 61 -25.30 -7.92 2.25
N ASP A 62 -26.58 -7.88 1.91
CA ASP A 62 -27.69 -8.10 2.86
C ASP A 62 -27.59 -7.22 4.12
N GLY A 63 -27.14 -5.97 3.95
CA GLY A 63 -26.93 -5.02 5.05
C GLY A 63 -25.71 -5.31 5.94
N GLN A 64 -24.89 -6.31 5.60
CA GLN A 64 -23.66 -6.64 6.30
C GLN A 64 -22.43 -6.14 5.55
N ARG A 65 -21.57 -5.41 6.26
CA ARG A 65 -20.28 -4.96 5.72
C ARG A 65 -19.25 -6.08 5.80
N ASN A 66 -18.73 -6.47 4.64
CA ASN A 66 -17.61 -7.39 4.51
C ASN A 66 -16.36 -6.55 4.21
N VAL A 67 -15.41 -6.53 5.15
CA VAL A 67 -14.19 -5.71 5.06
C VAL A 67 -13.02 -6.59 4.64
N PHE A 68 -12.21 -6.08 3.72
CA PHE A 68 -11.02 -6.72 3.20
C PHE A 68 -9.83 -5.81 3.47
N VAL A 69 -9.00 -6.19 4.44
CA VAL A 69 -7.77 -5.46 4.77
C VAL A 69 -6.59 -6.16 4.11
N SER A 70 -5.68 -5.41 3.51
CA SER A 70 -4.49 -5.96 2.88
C SER A 70 -3.65 -6.75 3.90
N GLY A 71 -3.38 -8.02 3.59
CA GLY A 71 -2.67 -8.95 4.47
C GLY A 71 -3.53 -9.61 5.54
N ASP A 72 -4.80 -9.23 5.69
CA ASP A 72 -5.73 -9.90 6.60
C ASP A 72 -6.21 -11.23 6.00
N CYS A 73 -6.29 -12.25 6.87
CA CYS A 73 -6.73 -13.60 6.54
C CYS A 73 -7.86 -14.07 7.47
N SER A 74 -8.44 -13.18 8.26
CA SER A 74 -9.43 -13.49 9.30
C SER A 74 -10.83 -13.80 8.75
N HIS A 75 -11.12 -13.44 7.50
CA HIS A 75 -12.46 -13.62 6.93
C HIS A 75 -12.84 -15.12 6.89
N PRO A 76 -14.00 -15.52 7.46
CA PRO A 76 -14.41 -16.93 7.53
C PRO A 76 -14.58 -17.65 6.19
N ARG A 77 -14.73 -16.88 5.10
CA ARG A 77 -14.94 -17.38 3.74
C ARG A 77 -13.73 -17.12 2.83
N ARG A 78 -12.58 -16.79 3.43
CA ARG A 78 -11.35 -16.44 2.73
C ARG A 78 -11.06 -17.40 1.59
N ASP A 79 -10.97 -18.68 1.86
CA ASP A 79 -10.56 -19.67 0.86
C ASP A 79 -11.51 -19.67 -0.34
N SER A 80 -12.83 -19.66 -0.11
CA SER A 80 -13.83 -19.57 -1.18
C SER A 80 -13.74 -18.27 -2.00
N ILE A 81 -13.39 -17.15 -1.36
CA ILE A 81 -13.18 -15.87 -2.05
C ILE A 81 -11.95 -15.96 -2.95
N PHE A 82 -10.84 -16.50 -2.45
CA PHE A 82 -9.61 -16.67 -3.23
C PHE A 82 -9.79 -17.68 -4.37
N ASP A 83 -10.52 -18.77 -4.16
CA ASP A 83 -10.86 -19.74 -5.20
C ASP A 83 -11.66 -19.09 -6.33
N LEU A 84 -12.67 -18.27 -5.99
CA LEU A 84 -13.46 -17.54 -6.97
C LEU A 84 -12.63 -16.52 -7.75
N VAL A 85 -11.78 -15.74 -7.06
CA VAL A 85 -10.88 -14.77 -7.70
C VAL A 85 -9.94 -15.49 -8.68
N ASN A 86 -9.40 -16.65 -8.29
CA ASN A 86 -8.54 -17.44 -9.15
C ASN A 86 -9.30 -17.99 -10.37
N ALA A 87 -10.53 -18.50 -10.19
CA ALA A 87 -11.36 -18.96 -11.29
C ALA A 87 -11.67 -17.84 -12.29
N LEU A 88 -12.05 -16.65 -11.80
CA LEU A 88 -12.28 -15.47 -12.64
C LEU A 88 -11.02 -15.03 -13.40
N TYR A 89 -9.86 -15.06 -12.73
CA TYR A 89 -8.58 -14.75 -13.38
C TYR A 89 -8.23 -15.73 -14.50
N LEU A 90 -8.51 -17.02 -14.31
CA LEU A 90 -8.32 -18.02 -15.36
C LEU A 90 -9.28 -17.77 -16.54
N GLN A 91 -10.55 -17.47 -16.27
CA GLN A 91 -11.53 -17.12 -17.31
C GLN A 91 -11.10 -15.87 -18.10
N MET A 92 -10.59 -14.83 -17.43
CA MET A 92 -10.10 -13.62 -18.11
C MET A 92 -8.88 -13.87 -19.00
N LYS A 93 -8.16 -14.97 -18.79
CA LYS A 93 -7.02 -15.39 -19.62
C LYS A 93 -7.42 -16.30 -20.77
N GLU A 94 -8.64 -16.83 -20.77
CA GLU A 94 -9.11 -17.61 -21.90
C GLU A 94 -9.19 -16.71 -23.13
N PRO A 95 -8.57 -17.09 -24.25
CA PRO A 95 -8.70 -16.34 -25.48
C PRO A 95 -10.16 -16.35 -25.90
N VAL A 96 -10.74 -15.17 -26.12
CA VAL A 96 -12.06 -15.04 -26.74
C VAL A 96 -11.92 -15.51 -28.18
N VAL A 97 -12.42 -16.72 -28.47
CA VAL A 97 -12.46 -17.27 -29.82
C VAL A 97 -13.72 -16.72 -30.50
N PHE A 98 -13.53 -15.95 -31.58
CA PHE A 98 -14.60 -15.50 -32.47
C PHE A 98 -14.82 -16.48 -33.62
#